data_AF-A0A416D4T6-F1
#
_entry.id   AF-A0A416D4T6-F1
#
_cell.length_a   1.000
_cell.length_b   1.000
_cell.length_c   1.000
_cell.angle_alpha   90.00
_cell.angle_beta   90.00
_cell.angle_gamma   90.00
#
_symmetry.space_group_name_H-M   'P 1'
#
loop_
_entity.id
_entity.type
_entity.pdbx_description
1 polymer ?
#
loop_
_entity_poly.entity_id
_entity_poly.type
_entity_poly.pdbx_seq_one_letter_code
_entity_poly.pdbx_strand_id
1 'polypeptide(L)'
;MDKIFVKINLLWAGVLTFLTSALGAYWYIFAAFMVLNVADFLTGIAKAKYGNSENSNKGAKGVVKKLGYWIVIFIAFFISYTFNDIGNIIGIDLGISAFIGWFVLATFIVNEIRSIIENLVEIGVDVPDFLTKGLEIASKKLDGAMNEGDNNENNK
;
A
#
# COMPACT_ATOMS: atom_id res chain seq x y z
N MET A 1 38.03 -7.40 -0.01
CA MET A 1 36.77 -6.67 -0.26
C MET A 1 35.92 -7.35 -1.32
N ASP A 2 36.53 -7.91 -2.37
CA ASP A 2 35.83 -8.50 -3.53
C ASP A 2 34.88 -9.65 -3.19
N LYS A 3 35.26 -10.59 -2.31
CA LYS A 3 34.37 -11.71 -1.93
C LYS A 3 33.11 -11.26 -1.19
N ILE A 4 33.19 -10.17 -0.41
CA ILE A 4 32.03 -9.62 0.31
C ILE A 4 31.11 -8.90 -0.67
N PHE A 5 31.67 -8.07 -1.56
CA PHE A 5 30.91 -7.43 -2.63
C PHE A 5 30.21 -8.45 -3.55
N VAL A 6 30.90 -9.53 -3.94
CA VAL A 6 30.32 -10.61 -4.76
C VAL A 6 29.18 -11.31 -4.02
N LYS A 7 29.33 -11.60 -2.72
CA LYS A 7 28.25 -12.19 -1.91
C LYS A 7 27.04 -11.27 -1.79
N ILE A 8 27.26 -9.98 -1.55
CA ILE A 8 26.20 -8.96 -1.48
C ILE A 8 25.47 -8.88 -2.82
N ASN A 9 26.21 -8.79 -3.94
CA ASN A 9 25.62 -8.74 -5.28
C ASN A 9 24.84 -10.02 -5.62
N LEU A 10 25.33 -11.19 -5.23
CA LEU A 10 24.64 -12.47 -5.45
C LEU A 10 23.34 -12.56 -4.63
N LEU A 11 23.36 -12.06 -3.39
CA LEU A 11 22.17 -12.00 -2.53
C LEU A 11 21.13 -11.04 -3.12
N TRP A 12 21.56 -9.85 -3.55
CA TRP A 12 20.70 -8.88 -4.22
C TRP A 12 20.13 -9.42 -5.53
N ALA A 13 20.95 -10.06 -6.37
CA ALA A 13 20.49 -10.69 -7.60
C ALA A 13 19.47 -11.80 -7.32
N GLY A 14 19.72 -12.65 -6.32
CA GLY A 14 18.80 -13.71 -5.91
C GLY A 14 17.44 -13.17 -5.44
N VAL A 15 17.46 -12.10 -4.61
CA VAL A 15 16.24 -11.41 -4.18
C VAL A 15 15.51 -10.81 -5.38
N LEU A 16 16.23 -10.12 -6.29
CA LEU A 16 15.63 -9.51 -7.48
C LEU A 16 14.98 -10.55 -8.39
N THR A 17 15.67 -11.66 -8.67
CA THR A 17 15.17 -12.74 -9.52
C THR A 17 13.95 -13.40 -8.88
N PHE A 18 14.01 -13.71 -7.58
CA PHE A 18 12.88 -14.28 -6.85
C PHE A 18 11.66 -13.36 -6.90
N LEU A 19 11.82 -12.08 -6.55
CA LEU A 19 10.73 -11.10 -6.56
C LEU A 19 10.16 -10.89 -7.97
N THR A 20 11.01 -10.80 -8.99
CA THR A 20 10.57 -10.66 -10.39
C THR A 20 9.80 -11.92 -10.85
N SER A 21 10.26 -13.10 -10.46
CA SER A 21 9.58 -14.36 -10.81
C SER A 21 8.25 -14.55 -10.08
N ALA A 22 8.14 -14.08 -8.82
CA ALA A 22 6.97 -14.27 -7.99
C ALA A 22 5.89 -13.18 -8.18
N LEU A 23 6.30 -11.94 -8.41
CA LEU A 23 5.42 -10.76 -8.48
C LEU A 23 5.39 -10.13 -9.89
N GLY A 24 6.14 -10.68 -10.84
CA GLY A 24 6.18 -10.21 -12.23
C GLY A 24 7.04 -8.96 -12.45
N ALA A 25 6.88 -8.33 -13.62
CA ALA A 25 7.69 -7.18 -14.07
C ALA A 25 7.59 -5.96 -13.15
N TYR A 26 6.49 -5.82 -12.41
CA TYR A 26 6.19 -4.67 -11.57
C TYR A 26 6.43 -4.91 -10.08
N TRP A 27 7.25 -5.91 -9.72
CA TRP A 27 7.57 -6.26 -8.33
C TRP A 27 8.07 -5.06 -7.49
N TYR A 28 8.73 -4.09 -8.13
CA TYR A 28 9.27 -2.90 -7.47
C TYR A 28 8.17 -2.02 -6.83
N ILE A 29 6.92 -2.10 -7.30
CA ILE A 29 5.79 -1.39 -6.68
C ILE A 29 5.46 -1.99 -5.31
N PHE A 30 5.47 -3.33 -5.20
CA PHE A 30 5.30 -4.01 -3.92
C PHE A 30 6.48 -3.73 -2.97
N ALA A 31 7.70 -3.67 -3.51
CA ALA A 31 8.87 -3.28 -2.73
C ALA A 31 8.74 -1.83 -2.22
N ALA A 32 8.29 -0.89 -3.04
CA ALA A 32 8.01 0.48 -2.63
C ALA A 32 6.95 0.54 -1.53
N PHE A 33 5.86 -0.24 -1.66
CA PHE A 33 4.84 -0.37 -0.61
C PHE A 33 5.44 -0.91 0.69
N MET A 34 6.31 -1.92 0.62
CA MET A 34 7.00 -2.46 1.80
C MET A 34 7.90 -1.41 2.48
N VAL A 35 8.64 -0.61 1.69
CA VAL A 35 9.46 0.49 2.21
C VAL A 35 8.59 1.54 2.91
N LEU A 36 7.44 1.90 2.33
CA LEU A 36 6.48 2.80 2.98
C LEU A 36 5.96 2.25 4.30
N ASN A 37 5.62 0.95 4.36
CA ASN A 37 5.18 0.31 5.59
C ASN A 37 6.23 0.41 6.70
N VAL A 38 7.51 0.20 6.37
CA VAL A 38 8.63 0.34 7.31
C VAL A 38 8.82 1.80 7.72
N ALA A 39 8.82 2.73 6.76
CA ALA A 39 8.97 4.16 7.04
C ALA A 39 7.87 4.65 7.98
N ASP A 40 6.62 4.29 7.72
CA ASP A 40 5.48 4.65 8.56
C ASP A 40 5.56 4.03 9.97
N PHE A 41 6.05 2.80 10.08
CA PHE A 41 6.28 2.20 11.40
C PHE A 41 7.36 2.97 12.19
N LEU A 42 8.44 3.37 11.53
CA LEU A 42 9.50 4.17 12.16
C LEU A 42 9.02 5.57 12.55
N THR A 43 8.27 6.26 11.69
CA THR A 43 7.70 7.57 12.02
C THR A 43 6.64 7.48 13.12
N GLY A 44 5.86 6.39 13.15
CA GLY A 44 4.91 6.11 14.23
C GLY A 44 5.59 5.87 15.58
N ILE A 45 6.75 5.19 15.60
CA ILE A 45 7.57 5.06 16.82
C ILE A 45 8.12 6.43 17.23
N ALA A 46 8.62 7.23 16.29
CA ALA A 46 9.14 8.56 16.59
C ALA A 46 8.04 9.42 17.24
N LYS A 47 6.84 9.47 16.63
CA LYS A 47 5.64 10.13 17.19
C LYS A 47 5.33 9.68 18.62
N ALA A 48 5.32 8.37 18.88
CA ALA A 48 5.03 7.85 20.23
C ALA A 48 6.04 8.33 21.29
N LYS A 49 7.33 8.41 20.92
CA LYS A 49 8.42 8.90 21.80
C LYS A 49 8.33 10.40 22.06
N TYR A 50 8.12 11.21 21.02
CA TYR A 50 7.99 12.67 21.17
C TYR A 50 6.71 13.07 21.91
N GLY A 51 5.63 12.30 21.76
CA GLY A 51 4.34 12.57 22.41
C GLY A 51 4.17 12.01 23.83
N ASN A 52 5.22 11.47 24.48
CA ASN A 52 5.15 10.86 25.83
C ASN A 52 4.03 9.81 26.02
N SER A 53 3.62 9.11 24.95
CA SER A 53 2.58 8.08 25.00
C SER A 53 3.14 6.71 24.64
N GLU A 54 3.89 6.12 25.57
CA GLU A 54 4.40 4.76 25.42
C GLU A 54 3.27 3.74 25.68
N ASN A 55 2.44 3.52 24.67
CA ASN A 55 1.49 2.41 24.70
C ASN A 55 1.91 1.37 23.66
N SER A 56 2.72 0.39 24.10
CA SER A 56 3.20 -0.73 23.27
C SER A 56 2.10 -1.42 22.46
N ASN A 57 0.86 -1.38 22.96
CA ASN A 57 -0.32 -1.94 22.30
C ASN A 57 -0.69 -1.19 21.00
N LYS A 58 -0.40 0.12 20.89
CA LYS A 58 -0.63 0.89 19.66
C LYS A 58 0.33 0.47 18.54
N GLY A 59 1.61 0.26 18.86
CA GLY A 59 2.62 -0.21 17.90
C GLY A 59 2.31 -1.61 17.35
N ALA A 60 1.96 -2.55 18.24
CA ALA A 60 1.57 -3.91 17.83
C ALA A 60 0.32 -3.91 16.92
N LYS A 61 -0.70 -3.11 17.25
CA LYS A 61 -1.89 -2.93 16.40
C LYS A 61 -1.54 -2.36 15.02
N GLY A 62 -0.59 -1.43 14.94
CA GLY A 62 -0.10 -0.88 13.68
C GLY A 62 0.51 -1.95 12.77
N VAL A 63 1.34 -2.83 13.32
CA VAL A 63 1.96 -3.94 12.58
C VAL A 63 0.90 -4.93 12.08
N VAL A 64 -0.05 -5.33 12.93
CA VAL A 64 -1.14 -6.25 12.54
C VAL A 64 -2.00 -5.65 11.42
N LYS A 65 -2.30 -4.34 11.48
CA LYS A 65 -3.05 -3.64 10.44
C LYS A 65 -2.35 -3.70 9.08
N LYS A 66 -1.04 -3.45 9.07
CA LYS A 66 -0.20 -3.52 7.86
C LYS A 66 -0.15 -4.93 7.26
N LEU A 67 -0.04 -5.97 8.09
CA LEU A 67 -0.16 -7.35 7.63
C LEU A 67 -1.54 -7.64 7.01
N GLY A 68 -2.60 -7.08 7.58
CA GLY A 68 -3.94 -7.12 7.00
C GLY A 68 -4.00 -6.52 5.59
N TYR A 69 -3.31 -5.41 5.32
CA TYR A 69 -3.25 -4.81 3.99
C TYR A 69 -2.65 -5.77 2.94
N TRP A 70 -1.59 -6.49 3.29
CA TRP A 70 -0.98 -7.49 2.40
C TRP A 70 -1.94 -8.63 2.05
N ILE A 71 -2.76 -9.08 3.01
CA ILE A 71 -3.79 -10.09 2.78
C ILE A 71 -4.85 -9.55 1.80
N VAL A 72 -5.32 -8.32 2.01
CA VAL A 72 -6.31 -7.69 1.12
C VAL A 72 -5.75 -7.50 -0.29
N ILE A 73 -4.49 -7.08 -0.43
CA ILE A 73 -3.81 -6.97 -1.73
C ILE A 73 -3.77 -8.33 -2.42
N PHE A 74 -3.38 -9.40 -1.71
CA PHE A 74 -3.36 -10.75 -2.27
C PHE A 74 -4.74 -11.18 -2.77
N ILE A 75 -5.79 -10.96 -1.97
CA ILE A 75 -7.17 -11.27 -2.36
C ILE A 75 -7.58 -10.47 -3.61
N ALA A 76 -7.25 -9.18 -3.67
CA ALA A 76 -7.61 -8.32 -4.80
C ALA A 76 -6.95 -8.79 -6.12
N PHE A 77 -5.66 -9.13 -6.09
CA PHE A 77 -4.98 -9.72 -7.25
C PHE A 77 -5.52 -11.10 -7.60
N PHE A 78 -5.83 -11.94 -6.62
CA PHE A 78 -6.44 -13.25 -6.84
C PHE A 78 -7.79 -13.13 -7.56
N ILE A 79 -8.63 -12.18 -7.15
CA ILE A 79 -9.91 -11.87 -7.81
C ILE A 79 -9.66 -11.37 -9.24
N SER A 80 -8.70 -10.45 -9.44
CA SER A 80 -8.32 -9.96 -10.77
C SER A 80 -7.96 -11.10 -11.73
N TYR A 81 -7.13 -12.06 -11.32
CA TYR A 81 -6.75 -13.21 -12.15
C TYR A 81 -7.94 -14.13 -12.41
N THR A 82 -8.71 -14.45 -11.37
CA THR A 82 -9.88 -15.34 -11.48
C THR A 82 -10.93 -14.77 -12.44
N PHE A 83 -11.17 -13.46 -12.40
CA PHE A 83 -12.15 -12.82 -13.29
C PHE A 83 -11.69 -12.82 -14.75
N ASN A 84 -10.38 -12.69 -15.00
CA ASN A 84 -9.83 -12.82 -16.34
C ASN A 84 -10.07 -14.23 -16.89
N ASP A 85 -9.77 -15.27 -16.10
CA ASP A 85 -9.99 -16.66 -16.49
C ASP A 85 -11.47 -16.98 -16.74
N ILE A 86 -12.36 -16.48 -15.88
CA ILE A 86 -13.81 -16.62 -16.08
C ILE A 86 -14.24 -15.93 -17.38
N GLY A 87 -13.75 -14.73 -17.66
CA GLY A 87 -14.03 -14.00 -18.91
C GLY A 87 -13.66 -14.81 -20.14
N ASN A 88 -12.48 -15.43 -20.12
CA ASN A 88 -12.02 -16.31 -21.20
C ASN A 88 -12.94 -17.53 -21.40
N ILE A 89 -13.47 -18.11 -20.31
CA ILE A 89 -14.40 -19.25 -20.36
C ILE A 89 -15.75 -18.86 -20.97
N ILE A 90 -16.28 -17.70 -20.59
CA ILE A 90 -17.62 -17.26 -21.02
C ILE A 90 -17.61 -16.41 -22.30
N GLY A 91 -16.43 -16.17 -22.88
CA GLY A 91 -16.25 -15.39 -24.11
C GLY A 91 -16.46 -13.89 -23.93
N ILE A 92 -16.26 -13.36 -22.72
CA ILE A 92 -16.35 -11.92 -22.41
C ILE A 92 -14.97 -11.39 -22.04
N ASP A 93 -14.57 -10.27 -22.64
CA ASP A 93 -13.33 -9.59 -22.24
C ASP A 93 -13.50 -8.89 -20.88
N LEU A 94 -12.98 -9.55 -19.83
CA LEU A 94 -12.89 -8.98 -18.48
C LEU A 94 -11.49 -8.39 -18.21
N GLY A 95 -10.77 -7.90 -19.22
CA GLY A 95 -9.45 -7.29 -19.05
C GLY A 95 -9.41 -6.16 -18.02
N ILE A 96 -10.53 -5.44 -17.82
CA ILE A 96 -10.65 -4.40 -16.78
C ILE A 96 -10.44 -4.94 -15.35
N SER A 97 -10.75 -6.22 -15.11
CA SER A 97 -10.60 -6.85 -13.79
C SER A 97 -9.15 -6.88 -13.31
N ALA A 98 -8.17 -6.85 -14.22
CA ALA A 98 -6.76 -6.75 -13.90
C ALA A 98 -6.43 -5.47 -13.11
N PHE A 99 -7.17 -4.38 -13.31
CA PHE A 99 -6.94 -3.11 -12.60
C PHE A 99 -7.38 -3.14 -11.14
N ILE A 100 -8.20 -4.10 -10.72
CA ILE A 100 -8.71 -4.17 -9.33
C ILE A 100 -7.55 -4.34 -8.35
N GLY A 101 -6.69 -5.34 -8.55
CA GLY A 101 -5.50 -5.55 -7.70
C GLY A 101 -4.59 -4.31 -7.65
N TRP A 102 -4.33 -3.70 -8.80
CA TRP A 102 -3.49 -2.50 -8.90
C TRP A 102 -4.10 -1.29 -8.20
N PHE A 103 -5.42 -1.11 -8.31
CA PHE A 103 -6.15 -0.03 -7.66
C PHE A 103 -6.14 -0.19 -6.14
N VAL A 104 -6.35 -1.41 -5.63
CA VAL A 104 -6.28 -1.70 -4.19
C VAL A 104 -4.87 -1.43 -3.66
N LEU A 105 -3.83 -1.86 -4.38
CA LEU A 105 -2.44 -1.58 -4.01
C LEU A 105 -2.16 -0.07 -3.98
N ALA A 106 -2.61 0.67 -4.99
CA ALA A 106 -2.46 2.13 -5.04
C ALA A 106 -3.15 2.82 -3.86
N THR A 107 -4.36 2.39 -3.50
CA THR A 107 -5.10 2.91 -2.33
C THR A 107 -4.32 2.69 -1.04
N PHE A 108 -3.73 1.50 -0.83
CA PHE A 108 -2.91 1.28 0.36
C PHE A 108 -1.61 2.09 0.36
N ILE A 109 -0.96 2.28 -0.80
CA ILE A 109 0.22 3.17 -0.92
C ILE A 109 -0.14 4.59 -0.47
N VAL A 110 -1.25 5.14 -0.98
CA VAL A 110 -1.74 6.47 -0.60
C VAL A 110 -2.01 6.55 0.90
N ASN A 111 -2.60 5.51 1.49
CA ASN A 111 -2.85 5.44 2.93
C ASN A 111 -1.57 5.44 3.76
N GLU A 112 -0.53 4.71 3.35
CA GLU A 112 0.77 4.72 4.06
C GLU A 112 1.45 6.09 3.95
N ILE A 113 1.41 6.73 2.78
CA ILE A 113 1.94 8.10 2.58
C ILE A 113 1.23 9.09 3.50
N ARG A 114 -0.10 9.01 3.60
CA ARG A 114 -0.90 9.86 4.50
C ARG A 114 -0.49 9.68 5.95
N SER A 115 -0.36 8.44 6.39
CA SER A 115 0.05 8.10 7.76
C SER A 115 1.46 8.62 8.09
N ILE A 116 2.40 8.51 7.14
CA ILE A 116 3.76 9.07 7.29
C ILE A 116 3.70 10.59 7.46
N ILE A 117 2.97 11.28 6.58
CA ILE A 117 2.85 12.74 6.62
C ILE A 117 2.24 13.19 7.95
N GLU A 118 1.18 12.53 8.41
CA GLU A 118 0.55 12.82 9.70
C GLU A 118 1.55 12.66 10.87
N ASN A 119 2.30 11.55 10.88
CA ASN A 119 3.31 11.31 11.90
C ASN A 119 4.43 12.37 11.88
N LEU A 120 4.87 12.80 10.69
CA LEU A 120 5.91 13.83 10.52
C LEU A 120 5.44 15.22 10.99
N VAL A 121 4.21 15.61 10.63
CA VAL A 121 3.63 16.89 11.06
C VAL A 121 3.48 16.93 12.58
N GLU A 122 3.06 15.85 13.22
CA GLU A 122 2.90 15.79 14.68
C GLU A 122 4.22 15.88 15.45
N ILE A 123 5.33 15.40 14.90
CA ILE A 123 6.66 15.58 15.51
C ILE A 123 7.31 16.93 15.18
N GLY A 124 6.59 17.82 14.48
CA GLY A 124 7.03 19.18 14.18
C GLY A 124 7.89 19.34 12.93
N VAL A 125 7.89 18.37 12.01
CA VAL A 125 8.54 18.52 10.71
C VAL A 125 7.69 19.43 9.82
N ASP A 126 8.34 20.42 9.20
CA ASP A 126 7.71 21.32 8.23
C ASP A 126 7.46 20.57 6.91
N VAL A 127 6.27 20.00 6.76
CA VAL A 127 5.84 19.28 5.56
C VAL A 127 5.10 20.25 4.63
N PRO A 128 5.46 20.32 3.33
CA PRO A 128 4.80 21.21 2.39
C PRO A 128 3.27 21.06 2.36
N ASP A 129 2.58 22.19 2.44
CA ASP A 129 1.11 22.28 2.50
C ASP A 129 0.35 21.52 1.40
N PHE A 130 0.95 21.39 0.21
CA PHE A 130 0.32 20.67 -0.89
C PHE A 130 0.21 19.16 -0.61
N LEU A 131 1.14 18.59 0.16
CA LEU A 131 1.13 17.17 0.53
C LEU A 131 0.08 16.87 1.61
N THR A 132 -0.08 17.76 2.57
CA THR A 132 -1.09 17.62 3.63
C THR A 132 -2.50 17.86 3.09
N LYS A 133 -2.73 19.00 2.45
CA LYS A 133 -4.06 19.40 1.95
C LYS A 133 -4.48 18.64 0.71
N GLY A 134 -3.55 18.38 -0.22
CA GLY A 134 -3.85 17.67 -1.47
C GLY A 134 -4.30 16.23 -1.22
N LEU A 135 -3.61 15.52 -0.32
CA LEU A 135 -3.92 14.14 0.03
C LEU A 135 -5.22 14.03 0.83
N GLU A 136 -5.49 14.98 1.73
CA GLU A 136 -6.74 15.03 2.49
C GLU A 136 -7.95 15.26 1.56
N ILE A 137 -7.86 16.20 0.62
CA ILE A 137 -8.93 16.47 -0.35
C ILE A 137 -9.15 15.25 -1.26
N ALA A 138 -8.07 14.63 -1.74
CA ALA A 138 -8.17 13.42 -2.56
C ALA A 138 -8.87 12.28 -1.82
N SER A 139 -8.50 12.04 -0.55
CA SER A 139 -9.15 11.03 0.30
C SER A 139 -10.64 11.35 0.48
N LYS A 140 -11.00 12.58 0.87
CA LYS A 140 -12.41 12.96 1.09
C LYS A 140 -13.26 12.82 -0.18
N LYS A 141 -12.72 13.17 -1.35
CA LYS A 141 -13.42 12.99 -2.63
C LYS A 141 -13.60 11.52 -2.99
N LEU A 142 -12.59 10.68 -2.73
CA LEU A 142 -12.68 9.25 -2.99
C LEU A 142 -13.74 8.61 -2.07
N ASP A 143 -13.69 8.91 -0.78
CA ASP A 143 -14.67 8.44 0.20
C ASP A 143 -16.09 8.92 -0.16
N GLY A 144 -16.25 10.19 -0.56
CA GLY A 144 -17.54 10.74 -1.00
C GLY A 144 -18.10 10.06 -2.25
N ALA A 145 -17.27 9.84 -3.27
CA ALA A 145 -17.69 9.18 -4.51
C ALA A 145 -18.08 7.71 -4.30
N MET A 146 -17.42 7.00 -3.38
CA MET A 146 -17.77 5.63 -3.01
C MET A 146 -19.13 5.56 -2.27
N ASN A 147 -19.46 6.57 -1.48
CA ASN A 147 -20.73 6.64 -0.76
C ASN A 147 -21.90 7.19 -1.62
N GLU A 148 -21.63 8.02 -2.64
CA GLU A 148 -22.65 8.53 -3.56
C GLU A 148 -23.16 7.47 -4.57
N GLY A 149 -22.35 6.45 -4.89
CA GLY A 149 -22.76 5.33 -5.74
C GLY A 149 -23.93 4.52 -5.16
N ASP A 150 -24.08 4.50 -3.83
CA ASP A 150 -25.09 3.74 -3.09
C ASP A 150 -26.47 4.44 -3.05
N ASN A 151 -26.50 5.76 -3.27
CA ASN A 151 -27.74 6.56 -3.20
C ASN A 151 -28.50 6.66 -4.53
N ASN A 152 -27.86 6.39 -5.67
CA ASN A 152 -28.49 6.48 -6.99
C ASN A 152 -29.16 5.16 -7.46
N GLU A 153 -28.80 4.01 -6.88
CA GLU A 153 -29.50 2.74 -7.16
C GLU A 153 -30.78 2.56 -6.34
N ASN A 154 -30.91 3.21 -5.19
CA ASN A 154 -32.11 3.15 -4.33
C ASN A 154 -33.25 4.11 -4.76
N ASN A 155 -33.09 4.85 -5.86
CA ASN A 155 -34.07 5.83 -6.35
C ASN A 155 -34.56 5.55 -7.78
N LYS A 156 -34.44 4.30 -8.26
CA LYS A 156 -34.92 3.90 -9.59
C LYS A 156 -35.92 2.75 -9.54
#